data_AF-A0A9N8CR29-F1
#
_entry.id   AF-A0A9N8CR29-F1
#
_cell.length_a   1.000
_cell.length_b   1.000
_cell.length_c   1.000
_cell.angle_alpha   90.00
_cell.angle_beta   90.00
_cell.angle_gamma   90.00
#
_symmetry.space_group_name_H-M   'P 1'
#
loop_
_entity.id
_entity.type
_entity.pdbx_description
1 polymer ?
#
loop_
_entity_poly.entity_id
_entity_poly.type
_entity_poly.pdbx_seq_one_letter_code
_entity_poly.pdbx_strand_id
1 'polypeptide(L)'
;METKQKERIRRLMELLKKTDRIHLKEAARMLEVSVMTIRRDLSQDDEPLPLTLLGGYIVMVNKPATIVNAPLPAQKQYHRDDLPVAILAAGLVSENDLVFFDNGAEMPLVVSMIPDDISFTGICYSHRVFVALNEKPNATAILCGGTYRAKSDAFYDTSNPSPLDALNPRKVFISASGIHEHFGVSWFNPDDLATKRKAMERGLRKILLTRHALFDEVAPASIGPLSTFDVLISDRPLPADYATHCRNGSVKVITPDSDGE
;
A
#
# COMPACT_ATOMS: atom_id res chain seq x y z
N MET A 1 -29.31 -33.77 -2.66
CA MET A 1 -27.99 -34.31 -2.25
C MET A 1 -26.96 -33.24 -2.52
N GLU A 2 -26.34 -32.66 -1.49
CA GLU A 2 -25.21 -31.75 -1.69
C GLU A 2 -24.04 -32.52 -2.29
N THR A 3 -23.38 -31.96 -3.31
CA THR A 3 -22.19 -32.57 -3.90
C THR A 3 -21.04 -32.50 -2.88
N LYS A 4 -20.15 -33.50 -2.88
CA LYS A 4 -18.95 -33.51 -2.01
C LYS A 4 -18.13 -32.21 -2.11
N GLN A 5 -18.21 -31.52 -3.24
CA GLN A 5 -17.62 -30.21 -3.48
C GLN A 5 -18.30 -29.08 -2.68
N LYS A 6 -19.64 -29.00 -2.68
CA LYS A 6 -20.38 -27.98 -1.90
C LYS A 6 -20.07 -28.10 -0.41
N GLU A 7 -19.97 -29.32 0.11
CA GLU A 7 -19.57 -29.57 1.50
C GLU A 7 -18.13 -29.10 1.78
N ARG A 8 -17.17 -29.31 0.86
CA ARG A 8 -15.80 -28.80 1.02
C ARG A 8 -15.74 -27.27 0.99
N ILE A 9 -16.46 -26.63 0.08
CA ILE A 9 -16.56 -25.17 0.01
C ILE A 9 -17.15 -24.61 1.31
N ARG A 10 -18.21 -25.23 1.84
CA ARG A 10 -18.81 -24.84 3.13
C ARG A 10 -17.81 -24.93 4.28
N ARG A 11 -17.03 -26.01 4.37
CA ARG A 11 -15.98 -26.16 5.39
C ARG A 11 -14.85 -25.14 5.23
N LEU A 12 -14.42 -24.84 4.01
CA LEU A 12 -13.45 -23.76 3.76
C LEU A 12 -13.98 -22.42 4.24
N MET A 13 -15.25 -22.10 3.99
CA MET A 13 -15.88 -20.88 4.49
C MET A 13 -15.92 -20.85 6.02
N GLU A 14 -16.21 -21.96 6.70
CA GLU A 14 -16.19 -22.03 8.16
C GLU A 14 -14.80 -21.80 8.76
N LEU A 15 -13.75 -22.37 8.14
CA LEU A 15 -12.36 -22.12 8.53
C LEU A 15 -11.96 -20.65 8.32
N LEU A 16 -12.43 -20.06 7.22
CA LEU A 16 -12.18 -18.65 6.87
C LEU A 16 -13.01 -17.64 7.68
N LYS A 17 -14.04 -18.09 8.41
CA LYS A 17 -14.71 -17.24 9.41
C LYS A 17 -13.80 -16.93 10.60
N LYS A 18 -12.94 -17.89 10.98
CA LYS A 18 -12.01 -17.76 12.11
C LYS A 18 -10.64 -17.17 11.74
N THR A 19 -10.30 -17.21 10.45
CA THR A 19 -8.98 -16.84 9.92
C THR A 19 -9.15 -16.12 8.58
N ASP A 20 -8.54 -14.96 8.36
CA ASP A 20 -8.82 -14.17 7.14
C ASP A 20 -8.30 -14.79 5.83
N ARG A 21 -7.33 -15.72 5.94
CA ARG A 21 -6.76 -16.47 4.82
C ARG A 21 -6.28 -17.83 5.29
N ILE A 22 -6.29 -18.82 4.40
CA ILE A 22 -5.71 -20.14 4.64
C ILE A 22 -4.80 -20.54 3.48
N HIS A 23 -3.59 -21.02 3.79
CA HIS A 23 -2.69 -21.49 2.74
C HIS A 23 -3.25 -22.76 2.09
N LEU A 24 -3.13 -22.89 0.78
CA LEU A 24 -3.75 -23.95 -0.02
C LEU A 24 -3.29 -25.36 0.42
N LYS A 25 -2.03 -25.52 0.82
CA LYS A 25 -1.51 -26.79 1.37
C LYS A 25 -2.15 -27.13 2.72
N GLU A 26 -2.42 -26.11 3.53
CA GLU A 26 -3.03 -26.28 4.86
C GLU A 26 -4.51 -26.65 4.74
N ALA A 27 -5.23 -25.97 3.83
CA ALA A 27 -6.59 -26.31 3.48
C ALA A 27 -6.73 -27.75 2.97
N ALA A 28 -5.79 -28.20 2.12
CA ALA A 28 -5.74 -29.56 1.60
C ALA A 28 -5.55 -30.59 2.73
N ARG A 29 -4.66 -30.29 3.68
CA ARG A 29 -4.42 -31.11 4.87
C ARG A 29 -5.66 -31.20 5.76
N MET A 30 -6.29 -30.06 6.08
CA MET A 30 -7.47 -30.00 6.95
C MET A 30 -8.71 -30.68 6.37
N LEU A 31 -8.83 -30.72 5.03
CA LEU A 31 -9.95 -31.35 4.32
C LEU A 31 -9.65 -32.75 3.81
N GLU A 32 -8.45 -33.29 4.09
CA GLU A 32 -7.99 -34.62 3.66
C GLU A 32 -8.13 -34.84 2.14
N VAL A 33 -7.78 -33.82 1.35
CA VAL A 33 -7.81 -33.85 -0.13
C VAL A 33 -6.51 -33.36 -0.73
N SER A 34 -6.32 -33.58 -2.04
CA SER A 34 -5.16 -33.02 -2.74
C SER A 34 -5.31 -31.51 -2.96
N VAL A 35 -4.17 -30.81 -3.03
CA VAL A 35 -4.11 -29.39 -3.45
C VAL A 35 -4.79 -29.17 -4.81
N MET A 36 -4.66 -30.13 -5.74
CA MET A 36 -5.26 -30.07 -7.06
C MET A 36 -6.80 -30.17 -7.01
N THR A 37 -7.34 -30.92 -6.04
CA THR A 37 -8.77 -31.01 -5.78
C THR A 37 -9.34 -29.66 -5.36
N ILE A 38 -8.66 -28.95 -4.44
CA ILE A 38 -9.11 -27.62 -4.00
C ILE A 38 -8.99 -26.59 -5.13
N ARG A 39 -7.91 -26.63 -5.94
CA ARG A 39 -7.79 -25.74 -7.12
C ARG A 39 -8.96 -25.93 -8.08
N ARG A 40 -9.32 -27.19 -8.38
CA ARG A 40 -10.46 -27.51 -9.25
C ARG A 40 -11.78 -27.06 -8.63
N ASP A 41 -11.95 -27.22 -7.32
CA ASP A 41 -13.17 -26.79 -6.62
C ASP A 41 -13.36 -25.26 -6.68
N LEU A 42 -12.26 -24.49 -6.71
CA LEU A 42 -12.24 -23.02 -6.74
C LEU A 42 -12.20 -22.40 -8.16
N SER A 43 -11.94 -23.19 -9.21
CA SER A 43 -11.75 -22.71 -10.59
C SER A 43 -12.94 -23.02 -11.51
N GLN A 44 -14.14 -23.18 -10.96
CA GLN A 44 -15.33 -23.51 -11.74
C GLN A 44 -16.06 -22.22 -12.15
N ASP A 45 -16.37 -22.11 -13.45
CA ASP A 45 -16.96 -20.91 -14.06
C ASP A 45 -18.49 -20.85 -13.96
N ASP A 46 -19.15 -21.91 -13.49
CA ASP A 46 -20.61 -22.03 -13.55
C ASP A 46 -21.36 -21.19 -12.48
N GLU A 47 -20.73 -20.91 -11.32
CA GLU A 47 -21.31 -20.05 -10.27
C GLU A 47 -20.21 -19.24 -9.57
N PRO A 48 -20.41 -17.92 -9.34
CA PRO A 48 -19.45 -17.11 -8.59
C PRO A 48 -19.33 -17.63 -7.15
N LEU A 49 -18.17 -18.23 -6.85
CA LEU A 49 -17.88 -18.75 -5.52
C LEU A 49 -17.52 -17.61 -4.55
N PRO A 50 -17.94 -17.69 -3.28
CA PRO A 50 -17.55 -16.71 -2.26
C PRO A 50 -16.09 -16.86 -1.82
N LEU A 51 -15.29 -17.69 -2.50
CA LEU A 51 -13.90 -18.01 -2.20
C LEU A 51 -13.03 -17.82 -3.46
N THR A 52 -11.82 -17.28 -3.31
CA THR A 52 -10.85 -17.19 -4.41
C THR A 52 -9.44 -17.60 -3.96
N LEU A 53 -8.62 -17.99 -4.93
CA LEU A 53 -7.22 -18.41 -4.73
C LEU A 53 -6.26 -17.32 -5.20
N LEU A 54 -5.48 -16.75 -4.28
CA LEU A 54 -4.51 -15.68 -4.53
C LEU A 54 -3.13 -16.08 -3.98
N GLY A 55 -2.11 -16.18 -4.83
CA GLY A 55 -0.73 -16.43 -4.39
C GLY A 55 -0.54 -17.71 -3.55
N GLY A 56 -1.41 -18.72 -3.71
CA GLY A 56 -1.39 -19.94 -2.91
C GLY A 56 -2.21 -19.87 -1.61
N TYR A 57 -2.97 -18.80 -1.37
CA TYR A 57 -3.89 -18.66 -0.25
C TYR A 57 -5.35 -18.59 -0.73
N ILE A 58 -6.25 -19.22 0.02
CA ILE A 58 -7.69 -19.15 -0.19
C ILE A 58 -8.22 -18.03 0.70
N VAL A 59 -9.03 -17.14 0.12
CA VAL A 59 -9.66 -15.99 0.81
C VAL A 59 -11.14 -15.89 0.46
N MET A 60 -11.95 -15.29 1.34
CA MET A 60 -13.36 -15.01 1.02
C MET A 60 -13.49 -13.72 0.21
N VAL A 61 -14.29 -13.76 -0.87
CA VAL A 61 -14.50 -12.63 -1.79
C VAL A 61 -15.38 -11.55 -1.16
N ASN A 62 -16.29 -11.91 -0.25
CA ASN A 62 -17.18 -10.97 0.46
C ASN A 62 -17.40 -11.46 1.90
N LYS A 63 -16.49 -11.17 2.83
CA LYS A 63 -16.72 -11.46 4.25
C LYS A 63 -17.81 -10.50 4.77
N PRO A 64 -19.00 -10.96 5.18
CA PRO A 64 -19.91 -10.08 5.92
C PRO A 64 -19.21 -9.72 7.23
N ALA A 65 -18.90 -8.44 7.38
CA ALA A 65 -18.27 -7.92 8.58
C ALA A 65 -19.12 -8.32 9.79
N THR A 66 -18.50 -8.95 10.79
CA THR A 66 -19.12 -9.11 12.10
C THR A 66 -19.22 -7.72 12.68
N ILE A 67 -20.46 -7.24 12.79
CA ILE A 67 -20.82 -5.86 13.12
C ILE A 67 -20.28 -5.53 14.51
N VAL A 68 -19.18 -4.77 14.56
CA VAL A 68 -18.90 -3.87 15.67
C VAL A 68 -19.14 -2.47 15.11
N ASN A 69 -20.16 -1.80 15.66
CA ASN A 69 -20.61 -0.49 15.24
C ASN A 69 -19.51 0.56 15.39
N ALA A 70 -18.73 0.75 14.34
CA ALA A 70 -18.11 2.02 13.99
C ALA A 70 -18.45 2.26 12.52
N PRO A 71 -18.89 3.47 12.12
CA PRO A 71 -19.05 3.78 10.71
C PRO A 71 -17.66 3.68 10.07
N LEU A 72 -17.38 2.56 9.41
CA LEU A 72 -16.24 2.41 8.53
C LEU A 72 -16.35 3.55 7.50
N PRO A 73 -15.39 4.49 7.44
CA PRO A 73 -15.30 5.35 6.26
C PRO A 73 -15.13 4.39 5.08
N ALA A 74 -15.98 4.57 4.07
CA ALA A 74 -16.08 3.73 2.87
C ALA A 74 -14.77 3.01 2.55
N GLN A 75 -14.80 1.68 2.47
CA GLN A 75 -13.71 0.89 1.89
C GLN A 75 -13.41 1.49 0.51
N LYS A 76 -12.43 2.41 0.45
CA LYS A 76 -11.93 2.95 -0.79
C LYS A 76 -11.27 1.76 -1.47
N GLN A 77 -11.84 1.36 -2.61
CA GLN A 77 -11.24 0.35 -3.46
C GLN A 77 -9.83 0.83 -3.83
N TYR A 78 -8.82 0.14 -3.31
CA TYR A 78 -7.46 0.29 -3.83
C TYR A 78 -7.46 -0.05 -5.32
N HIS A 79 -6.68 0.68 -6.10
CA HIS A 79 -6.45 0.28 -7.49
C HIS A 79 -5.78 -1.09 -7.48
N ARG A 80 -6.10 -1.96 -8.45
CA ARG A 80 -5.47 -3.29 -8.56
C ARG A 80 -3.93 -3.18 -8.58
N ASP A 81 -3.43 -2.11 -9.15
CA ASP A 81 -2.01 -1.84 -9.37
C ASP A 81 -1.33 -1.21 -8.14
N ASP A 82 -2.09 -0.85 -7.09
CA ASP A 82 -1.51 -0.35 -5.83
C ASP A 82 -0.85 -1.47 -5.03
N LEU A 83 -1.34 -2.72 -5.16
CA LEU A 83 -0.86 -3.84 -4.37
C LEU A 83 0.60 -4.23 -4.67
N PRO A 84 1.04 -4.36 -5.94
CA PRO A 84 2.46 -4.61 -6.24
C PRO A 84 3.38 -3.51 -5.69
N VAL A 85 2.99 -2.24 -5.86
CA VAL A 85 3.73 -1.08 -5.35
C VAL A 85 3.82 -1.12 -3.83
N ALA A 86 2.70 -1.43 -3.16
CA ALA A 86 2.64 -1.51 -1.70
C ALA A 86 3.53 -2.63 -1.13
N ILE A 87 3.55 -3.80 -1.76
CA ILE A 87 4.41 -4.93 -1.34
C ILE A 87 5.88 -4.54 -1.47
N LEU A 88 6.28 -3.99 -2.63
CA LEU A 88 7.65 -3.55 -2.87
C LEU A 88 8.07 -2.44 -1.89
N ALA A 89 7.20 -1.46 -1.65
CA ALA A 89 7.43 -0.37 -0.71
C ALA A 89 7.57 -0.87 0.73
N ALA A 90 6.68 -1.77 1.17
CA ALA A 90 6.72 -2.36 2.51
C ALA A 90 8.02 -3.14 2.76
N GLY A 91 8.51 -3.87 1.74
CA GLY A 91 9.79 -4.57 1.81
C GLY A 91 11.02 -3.66 1.99
N LEU A 92 10.87 -2.35 1.78
CA LEU A 92 11.94 -1.39 2.06
C LEU A 92 11.97 -0.95 3.52
N VAL A 93 10.95 -1.21 4.35
CA VAL A 93 10.94 -0.84 5.77
C VAL A 93 11.79 -1.83 6.57
N SER A 94 12.62 -1.31 7.47
CA SER A 94 13.52 -2.11 8.29
C SER A 94 13.25 -1.90 9.78
N GLU A 95 13.70 -2.85 10.59
CA GLU A 95 13.64 -2.78 12.05
C GLU A 95 14.19 -1.45 12.60
N ASN A 96 13.47 -0.86 13.54
CA ASN A 96 13.74 0.43 14.19
C ASN A 96 13.78 1.64 13.27
N ASP A 97 13.23 1.56 12.06
CA ASP A 97 13.19 2.72 11.18
C ASP A 97 12.22 3.80 11.65
N LEU A 98 12.61 5.05 11.44
CA LEU A 98 11.70 6.19 11.40
C LEU A 98 11.29 6.45 9.95
N VAL A 99 10.01 6.26 9.63
CA VAL A 99 9.48 6.28 8.27
C VAL A 99 8.41 7.34 8.14
N PHE A 100 8.48 8.17 7.10
CA PHE A 100 7.39 9.07 6.74
C PHE A 100 6.49 8.44 5.67
N PHE A 101 5.19 8.54 5.90
CA PHE A 101 4.12 8.10 5.00
C PHE A 101 3.22 9.29 4.67
N ASP A 102 3.01 9.56 3.38
CA ASP A 102 2.20 10.69 2.94
C ASP A 102 0.69 10.39 2.90
N ASN A 103 -0.09 11.18 2.14
CA ASN A 103 -1.54 11.03 2.00
C ASN A 103 -2.01 10.28 0.73
N GLY A 104 -1.17 9.40 0.17
CA GLY A 104 -1.51 8.49 -0.92
C GLY A 104 -2.69 7.57 -0.59
N ALA A 105 -3.41 7.15 -1.62
CA ALA A 105 -4.49 6.17 -1.46
C ALA A 105 -3.93 4.77 -1.16
N GLU A 106 -2.76 4.47 -1.71
CA GLU A 106 -1.98 3.25 -1.53
C GLU A 106 -1.24 3.21 -0.18
N MET A 107 -1.09 4.33 0.52
CA MET A 107 -0.22 4.42 1.69
C MET A 107 -0.69 3.55 2.88
N PRO A 108 -2.00 3.46 3.21
CA PRO A 108 -2.49 2.48 4.18
C PRO A 108 -2.19 1.02 3.77
N LEU A 109 -2.22 0.73 2.47
CA LEU A 109 -1.89 -0.59 1.95
C LEU A 109 -0.40 -0.90 2.16
N VAL A 110 0.50 0.07 1.89
CA VAL A 110 1.93 -0.04 2.19
C VAL A 110 2.11 -0.40 3.67
N VAL A 111 1.50 0.36 4.58
CA VAL A 111 1.58 0.10 6.02
C VAL A 111 1.10 -1.32 6.34
N SER A 112 -0.06 -1.72 5.82
CA SER A 112 -0.64 -3.05 6.07
C SER A 112 0.26 -4.21 5.62
N MET A 113 1.06 -4.00 4.57
CA MET A 113 1.96 -5.01 4.00
C MET A 113 3.30 -5.12 4.73
N ILE A 114 3.65 -4.17 5.60
CA ILE A 114 4.84 -4.28 6.46
C ILE A 114 4.63 -5.48 7.41
N PRO A 115 5.57 -6.42 7.53
CA PRO A 115 5.40 -7.57 8.43
C PRO A 115 5.16 -7.14 9.88
N ASP A 116 4.27 -7.84 10.58
CA ASP A 116 3.84 -7.46 11.94
C ASP A 116 4.95 -7.61 12.99
N ASP A 117 6.00 -8.38 12.70
CA ASP A 117 7.17 -8.59 13.55
C ASP A 117 8.20 -7.46 13.45
N ILE A 118 8.10 -6.57 12.46
CA ILE A 118 9.00 -5.42 12.32
C ILE A 118 8.57 -4.30 13.25
N SER A 119 9.47 -3.85 14.15
CA SER A 119 9.24 -2.63 14.91
C SER A 119 9.70 -1.40 14.13
N PHE A 120 8.85 -0.37 14.06
CA PHE A 120 9.18 0.89 13.39
C PHE A 120 8.33 2.04 13.92
N THR A 121 8.75 3.28 13.63
CA THR A 121 7.98 4.49 13.93
C THR A 121 7.51 5.13 12.62
N GLY A 122 6.20 5.27 12.46
CA GLY A 122 5.59 5.91 11.30
C GLY A 122 5.19 7.36 11.59
N ILE A 123 5.77 8.32 10.87
CA ILE A 123 5.31 9.71 10.82
C ILE A 123 4.31 9.84 9.67
N CYS A 124 3.13 10.40 9.93
CA CYS A 124 2.15 10.68 8.89
C CYS A 124 1.40 11.97 9.19
N TYR A 125 0.64 12.46 8.22
CA TYR A 125 -0.30 13.57 8.40
C TYR A 125 -1.69 13.24 7.86
N SER A 126 -1.85 12.01 7.34
CA SER A 126 -3.08 11.45 6.81
C SER A 126 -3.79 10.65 7.90
N HIS A 127 -5.09 10.88 8.07
CA HIS A 127 -5.88 10.19 9.08
C HIS A 127 -5.97 8.69 8.81
N ARG A 128 -6.22 8.27 7.55
CA ARG A 128 -6.25 6.83 7.20
C ARG A 128 -4.92 6.11 7.42
N VAL A 129 -3.79 6.80 7.20
CA VAL A 129 -2.47 6.22 7.43
C VAL A 129 -2.22 6.09 8.92
N PHE A 130 -2.63 7.08 9.71
CA PHE A 130 -2.57 7.00 11.16
C PHE A 130 -3.36 5.80 11.71
N VAL A 131 -4.58 5.57 11.20
CA VAL A 131 -5.38 4.39 11.56
C VAL A 131 -4.66 3.09 11.19
N ALA A 132 -4.13 2.98 9.97
CA ALA A 132 -3.40 1.78 9.53
C ALA A 132 -2.13 1.52 10.36
N LEU A 133 -1.41 2.58 10.78
CA LEU A 133 -0.26 2.45 11.68
C LEU A 133 -0.69 1.97 13.07
N ASN A 134 -1.84 2.42 13.58
CA ASN A 134 -2.36 2.01 14.88
C ASN A 134 -2.84 0.54 14.91
N GLU A 135 -3.10 -0.06 13.75
CA GLU A 135 -3.43 -1.49 13.64
C GLU A 135 -2.17 -2.38 13.69
N LYS A 136 -0.97 -1.82 13.57
CA LYS A 136 0.29 -2.57 13.59
C LYS A 136 0.78 -2.79 15.03
N PRO A 137 1.01 -4.04 15.48
CA PRO A 137 1.32 -4.33 16.87
C PRO A 137 2.66 -3.75 17.34
N ASN A 138 3.64 -3.63 16.44
CA ASN A 138 4.99 -3.17 16.75
C ASN A 138 5.31 -1.79 16.15
N ALA A 139 4.30 -1.06 15.67
CA ALA A 139 4.49 0.28 15.13
C ALA A 139 4.16 1.37 16.17
N THR A 140 4.96 2.42 16.20
CA THR A 140 4.61 3.68 16.89
C THR A 140 4.15 4.70 15.86
N ALA A 141 2.97 5.30 16.03
CA ALA A 141 2.44 6.31 15.12
C ALA A 141 2.71 7.73 15.65
N ILE A 142 3.32 8.58 14.82
CA ILE A 142 3.48 10.01 15.05
C ILE A 142 2.62 10.74 14.02
N LEU A 143 1.60 11.45 14.48
CA LEU A 143 0.75 12.27 13.63
C LEU A 143 1.25 13.72 13.63
N CYS A 144 1.60 14.23 12.45
CA CYS A 144 1.66 15.67 12.19
C CYS A 144 0.24 16.23 12.28
N GLY A 145 -0.14 16.65 13.49
CA GLY A 145 -1.47 17.14 13.81
C GLY A 145 -1.80 18.49 13.16
N GLY A 146 -2.83 19.16 13.69
CA GLY A 146 -3.32 20.43 13.19
C GLY A 146 -4.82 20.41 12.91
N THR A 147 -5.25 21.23 11.94
CA THR A 147 -6.64 21.25 11.48
C THR A 147 -6.90 20.07 10.57
N TYR A 148 -7.81 19.18 10.98
CA TYR A 148 -8.29 18.10 10.14
C TYR A 148 -9.20 18.62 9.02
N ARG A 149 -8.92 18.22 7.76
CA ARG A 149 -9.76 18.52 6.61
C ARG A 149 -10.35 17.23 6.05
N ALA A 150 -11.67 17.06 6.20
CA ALA A 150 -12.39 15.85 5.79
C ALA A 150 -12.27 15.53 4.29
N LYS A 151 -12.20 16.54 3.41
CA LYS A 151 -12.10 16.33 1.96
C LYS A 151 -10.80 15.60 1.56
N SER A 152 -9.69 15.94 2.19
CA SER A 152 -8.39 15.30 1.95
C SER A 152 -8.08 14.19 2.96
N ASP A 153 -8.89 14.05 4.02
CA ASP A 153 -8.69 13.07 5.11
C ASP A 153 -7.29 13.18 5.73
N ALA A 154 -6.87 14.43 5.98
CA ALA A 154 -5.53 14.78 6.43
C ALA A 154 -5.53 16.03 7.33
N PHE A 155 -4.46 16.16 8.10
CA PHE A 155 -4.22 17.25 9.05
C PHE A 155 -3.22 18.24 8.46
N TYR A 156 -3.48 19.53 8.68
CA TYR A 156 -2.59 20.61 8.27
C TYR A 156 -2.42 21.59 9.42
N ASP A 157 -1.18 21.94 9.71
CA ASP A 157 -0.85 22.97 10.68
C ASP A 157 0.15 23.96 10.06
N THR A 158 -0.31 25.19 9.84
CA THR A 158 0.54 26.28 9.37
C THR A 158 1.08 27.14 10.52
N SER A 159 0.64 26.87 11.75
CA SER A 159 0.87 27.73 12.92
C SER A 159 1.82 27.13 13.96
N ASN A 160 1.93 25.80 14.05
CA ASN A 160 2.78 25.14 15.04
C ASN A 160 3.96 24.39 14.41
N PRO A 161 5.03 24.14 15.21
CA PRO A 161 6.10 23.23 14.82
C PRO A 161 5.55 21.85 14.50
N SER A 162 5.95 21.31 13.35
CA SER A 162 5.66 19.94 12.93
C SER A 162 6.66 18.99 13.59
N PRO A 163 6.29 17.71 13.87
CA PRO A 163 7.27 16.69 14.22
C PRO A 163 8.46 16.62 13.25
N LEU A 164 8.24 16.92 11.96
CA LEU A 164 9.28 16.98 10.95
C LEU A 164 10.33 18.09 11.18
N ASP A 165 10.09 19.07 12.05
CA ASP A 165 11.10 20.07 12.41
C ASP A 165 12.26 19.48 13.22
N ALA A 166 11.96 18.48 14.06
CA ALA A 166 12.92 17.86 14.97
C ALA A 166 13.34 16.45 14.55
N LEU A 167 12.57 15.80 13.66
CA LEU A 167 12.75 14.42 13.29
C LEU A 167 13.29 14.28 11.85
N ASN A 168 14.19 13.31 11.65
CA ASN A 168 14.80 13.03 10.36
C ASN A 168 14.43 11.60 9.93
N PRO A 169 13.32 11.41 9.19
CA PRO A 169 12.91 10.08 8.75
C PRO A 169 13.98 9.46 7.86
N ARG A 170 14.29 8.20 8.12
CA ARG A 170 15.26 7.45 7.31
C ARG A 170 14.70 7.17 5.91
N LYS A 171 13.39 6.95 5.83
CA LYS A 171 12.66 6.64 4.59
C LYS A 171 11.44 7.53 4.48
N VAL A 172 11.20 8.08 3.31
CA VAL A 172 10.09 9.00 3.02
C VAL A 172 9.35 8.49 1.81
N PHE A 173 8.18 7.90 2.03
CA PHE A 173 7.29 7.44 0.98
C PHE A 173 6.40 8.59 0.52
N ILE A 174 6.51 8.92 -0.77
CA ILE A 174 5.74 9.97 -1.43
C ILE A 174 4.98 9.36 -2.60
N SER A 175 3.68 9.64 -2.68
CA SER A 175 2.81 9.32 -3.79
C SER A 175 2.74 10.46 -4.81
N ALA A 176 2.59 10.08 -6.07
CA ALA A 176 2.37 10.98 -7.20
C ALA A 176 0.91 10.98 -7.67
N SER A 177 0.51 12.07 -8.34
CA SER A 177 -0.71 12.15 -9.16
C SER A 177 -0.41 12.34 -10.66
N GLY A 178 0.86 12.59 -10.99
CA GLY A 178 1.34 12.70 -12.36
C GLY A 178 2.86 12.86 -12.36
N ILE A 179 3.51 12.28 -13.35
CA ILE A 179 4.94 12.39 -13.61
C ILE A 179 5.10 12.80 -15.05
N HIS A 180 5.74 13.94 -15.27
CA HIS A 180 5.98 14.47 -16.61
C HIS A 180 7.42 14.96 -16.73
N GLU A 181 8.05 14.77 -17.88
CA GLU A 181 9.46 15.14 -18.11
C GLU A 181 9.75 16.61 -17.74
N HIS A 182 8.94 17.54 -18.26
CA HIS A 182 9.09 18.98 -17.98
C HIS A 182 8.58 19.41 -16.59
N PHE A 183 7.39 18.95 -16.16
CA PHE A 183 6.74 19.43 -14.93
C PHE A 183 7.16 18.67 -13.66
N GLY A 184 7.94 17.60 -13.83
CA GLY A 184 8.42 16.73 -12.76
C GLY A 184 7.29 15.89 -12.15
N VAL A 185 7.45 15.58 -10.87
CA VAL A 185 6.46 14.86 -10.08
C VAL A 185 5.45 15.85 -9.53
N SER A 186 4.17 15.55 -9.70
CA SER A 186 3.06 16.43 -9.34
C SER A 186 2.01 15.72 -8.48
N TRP A 187 1.21 16.51 -7.78
CA TRP A 187 0.20 16.09 -6.83
C TRP A 187 -1.11 16.87 -7.03
N PHE A 188 -2.25 16.22 -6.74
CA PHE A 188 -3.56 16.82 -7.01
C PHE A 188 -3.96 17.94 -6.03
N ASN A 189 -3.41 17.95 -4.81
CA ASN A 189 -3.85 18.86 -3.74
C ASN A 189 -2.70 19.75 -3.22
N PRO A 190 -2.68 21.06 -3.54
CA PRO A 190 -1.62 21.97 -3.12
C PRO A 190 -1.39 22.05 -1.60
N ASP A 191 -2.42 21.82 -0.78
CA ASP A 191 -2.29 21.88 0.69
C ASP A 191 -1.27 20.85 1.23
N ASP A 192 -1.09 19.72 0.54
CA ASP A 192 -0.15 18.68 0.92
C ASP A 192 1.32 19.05 0.66
N LEU A 193 1.58 20.03 -0.20
CA LEU A 193 2.94 20.31 -0.70
C LEU A 193 3.90 20.72 0.41
N ALA A 194 3.45 21.53 1.37
CA ALA A 194 4.29 21.99 2.47
C ALA A 194 4.82 20.81 3.29
N THR A 195 3.93 19.90 3.67
CA THR A 195 4.29 18.70 4.46
C THR A 195 5.14 17.72 3.66
N LYS A 196 4.77 17.44 2.40
CA LYS A 196 5.53 16.53 1.52
C LYS A 196 6.96 17.04 1.29
N ARG A 197 7.13 18.33 0.95
CA ARG A 197 8.46 18.91 0.71
C ARG A 197 9.30 18.94 1.99
N LYS A 198 8.71 19.29 3.13
CA LYS A 198 9.40 19.25 4.43
C LYS A 198 9.87 17.84 4.78
N ALA A 199 9.04 16.83 4.55
CA ALA A 199 9.43 15.44 4.76
C ALA A 199 10.58 15.04 3.82
N MET A 200 10.52 15.42 2.54
CA MET A 200 11.60 15.16 1.57
C MET A 200 12.91 15.86 1.91
N GLU A 201 12.85 17.08 2.45
CA GLU A 201 14.01 17.86 2.89
C GLU A 201 14.70 17.21 4.09
N ARG A 202 13.92 16.74 5.07
CA ARG A 202 14.42 16.11 6.31
C ARG A 202 14.71 14.63 6.16
N GLY A 203 14.24 14.03 5.08
CA GLY A 203 14.35 12.61 4.78
C GLY A 203 15.69 12.21 4.20
N LEU A 204 16.27 11.12 4.73
CA LEU A 204 17.52 10.56 4.21
C LEU A 204 17.31 9.87 2.87
N ARG A 205 16.24 9.09 2.72
CA ARG A 205 15.93 8.37 1.49
C ARG A 205 14.50 8.64 1.03
N LYS A 206 14.37 9.29 -0.13
CA LYS A 206 13.12 9.71 -0.78
C LYS A 206 12.68 8.64 -1.75
N ILE A 207 11.51 8.06 -1.50
CA ILE A 207 10.96 6.92 -2.24
C ILE A 207 9.65 7.36 -2.87
N LEU A 208 9.62 7.40 -4.20
CA LEU A 208 8.43 7.72 -4.99
C LEU A 208 7.63 6.45 -5.26
N LEU A 209 6.36 6.48 -4.89
CA LEU A 209 5.37 5.47 -5.27
C LEU A 209 4.56 6.02 -6.43
N THR A 210 4.51 5.25 -7.52
CA THR A 210 3.74 5.62 -8.70
C THR A 210 3.14 4.40 -9.37
N ARG A 211 2.19 4.65 -10.27
CA ARG A 211 1.67 3.66 -11.20
C ARG A 211 2.04 4.11 -12.60
N HIS A 212 2.20 3.17 -13.51
CA HIS A 212 2.57 3.48 -14.88
C HIS A 212 1.52 4.37 -15.57
N ALA A 213 0.26 4.28 -15.18
CA ALA A 213 -0.80 5.15 -15.69
C ALA A 213 -0.60 6.65 -15.34
N LEU A 214 0.37 7.00 -14.50
CA LEU A 214 0.66 8.39 -14.09
C LEU A 214 1.85 9.01 -14.83
N PHE A 215 2.51 8.28 -15.74
CA PHE A 215 3.52 8.87 -16.63
C PHE A 215 2.84 9.69 -17.74
N ASP A 216 3.46 10.80 -18.12
CA ASP A 216 2.93 11.85 -19.02
C ASP A 216 1.70 12.61 -18.49
N GLU A 217 1.34 12.38 -17.22
CA GLU A 217 0.27 13.09 -16.55
C GLU A 217 0.80 14.25 -15.70
N VAL A 218 0.01 15.32 -15.59
CA VAL A 218 0.34 16.52 -14.80
C VAL A 218 -0.83 16.87 -13.88
N ALA A 219 -0.53 16.99 -12.59
CA ALA A 219 -1.46 17.47 -11.59
C ALA A 219 -1.14 18.94 -11.19
N PRO A 220 -2.10 19.67 -10.59
CA PRO A 220 -1.99 21.11 -10.36
C PRO A 220 -0.81 21.58 -9.49
N ALA A 221 -0.25 20.71 -8.65
CA ALA A 221 0.79 21.06 -7.68
C ALA A 221 2.09 20.30 -7.96
N SER A 222 3.15 20.97 -8.40
CA SER A 222 4.46 20.34 -8.59
C SER A 222 5.16 20.08 -7.26
N ILE A 223 5.60 18.86 -7.01
CA ILE A 223 6.40 18.48 -5.85
C ILE A 223 7.86 18.88 -6.10
N GLY A 224 8.43 18.43 -7.23
CA GLY A 224 9.81 18.65 -7.65
C GLY A 224 10.21 17.77 -8.84
N PRO A 225 11.43 17.93 -9.39
CA PRO A 225 11.90 17.09 -10.48
C PRO A 225 12.10 15.64 -10.03
N LEU A 226 11.98 14.71 -10.97
CA LEU A 226 12.09 13.27 -10.69
C LEU A 226 13.45 12.90 -10.08
N SER A 227 14.51 13.62 -10.44
CA SER A 227 15.86 13.48 -9.88
C SER A 227 15.99 13.83 -8.39
N THR A 228 14.95 14.38 -7.76
CA THR A 228 14.96 14.61 -6.30
C THR A 228 14.76 13.33 -5.49
N PHE A 229 14.28 12.25 -6.11
CA PHE A 229 14.00 10.98 -5.45
C PHE A 229 15.19 10.02 -5.58
N ASP A 230 15.42 9.21 -4.55
CA ASP A 230 16.48 8.19 -4.55
C ASP A 230 15.99 6.85 -5.12
N VAL A 231 14.69 6.58 -4.96
CA VAL A 231 14.04 5.35 -5.41
C VAL A 231 12.69 5.68 -6.03
N LEU A 232 12.35 5.02 -7.14
CA LEU A 232 11.02 5.00 -7.72
C LEU A 232 10.51 3.56 -7.75
N ILE A 233 9.31 3.35 -7.23
CA ILE A 233 8.58 2.08 -7.26
C ILE A 233 7.38 2.24 -8.20
N SER A 234 7.27 1.34 -9.17
CA SER A 234 6.11 1.27 -10.08
C SER A 234 5.56 -0.15 -10.16
N ASP A 235 4.27 -0.24 -10.45
CA ASP A 235 3.52 -1.47 -10.69
C ASP A 235 4.03 -2.31 -11.89
N ARG A 236 4.75 -1.70 -12.84
CA ARG A 236 5.32 -2.34 -14.03
C ARG A 236 6.53 -1.54 -14.56
N PRO A 237 7.31 -2.07 -15.53
CA PRO A 237 8.45 -1.36 -16.12
C PRO A 237 8.09 0.04 -16.64
N LEU A 238 8.96 1.02 -16.39
CA LEU A 238 8.76 2.43 -16.78
C LEU A 238 8.82 2.59 -18.31
N PRO A 239 8.15 3.62 -18.88
CA PRO A 239 8.42 4.01 -20.26
C PRO A 239 9.91 4.34 -20.46
N ALA A 240 10.45 4.07 -21.66
CA ALA A 240 11.88 4.07 -21.92
C ALA A 240 12.57 5.42 -21.60
N ASP A 241 11.89 6.53 -21.88
CA ASP A 241 12.41 7.87 -21.62
C ASP A 241 12.54 8.14 -20.13
N TYR A 242 11.53 7.78 -19.33
CA TYR A 242 11.58 7.88 -17.87
C TYR A 242 12.60 6.94 -17.24
N ALA A 243 12.74 5.71 -17.76
CA ALA A 243 13.80 4.79 -17.30
C ALA A 243 15.20 5.37 -17.55
N THR A 244 15.41 6.02 -18.69
CA THR A 244 16.67 6.71 -19.02
C THR A 244 16.89 7.94 -18.13
N HIS A 245 15.83 8.73 -17.91
CA HIS A 245 15.87 9.87 -17.00
C HIS A 245 16.25 9.44 -15.57
N CYS A 246 15.64 8.37 -15.06
CA CYS A 246 15.96 7.80 -13.75
C CYS A 246 17.43 7.37 -13.66
N ARG A 247 17.96 6.66 -14.68
CA ARG A 247 19.39 6.28 -14.72
C ARG A 247 20.31 7.50 -14.66
N ASN A 248 20.03 8.51 -15.48
CA ASN A 248 20.84 9.73 -15.52
C ASN A 248 20.76 10.52 -14.20
N GLY A 249 19.60 10.49 -13.54
CA GLY A 249 19.37 11.10 -12.24
C GLY A 249 19.81 10.27 -11.03
N SER A 250 20.42 9.10 -11.23
CA SER A 250 20.77 8.14 -10.16
C SER A 250 19.58 7.69 -9.29
N VAL A 251 18.38 7.67 -9.88
CA VAL A 251 17.15 7.19 -9.23
C VAL A 251 17.05 5.68 -9.42
N LYS A 252 17.09 4.91 -8.32
CA LYS A 252 16.92 3.45 -8.40
C LYS A 252 15.47 3.12 -8.74
N VAL A 253 15.25 2.33 -9.78
CA VAL A 253 13.92 1.86 -10.17
C VAL A 253 13.68 0.47 -9.60
N ILE A 254 12.49 0.24 -9.03
CA ILE A 254 12.03 -1.06 -8.54
C ILE A 254 10.65 -1.35 -9.13
N THR A 255 10.51 -2.51 -9.76
CA THR A 255 9.25 -3.01 -10.34
C THR A 255 9.09 -4.51 -10.03
N PRO A 256 7.88 -5.09 -10.14
CA PRO A 256 7.68 -6.52 -9.84
C PRO A 256 8.54 -7.47 -10.66
N ASP A 257 8.94 -7.06 -11.87
CA ASP A 257 9.76 -7.88 -12.77
C ASP A 257 11.28 -7.70 -12.54
N SER A 258 11.68 -6.85 -11.60
CA SER A 258 13.11 -6.54 -11.33
C SER A 258 13.78 -7.47 -10.31
N ASP A 259 13.07 -8.46 -9.77
CA ASP A 259 13.66 -9.55 -8.99
C ASP A 259 14.34 -10.57 -9.92
N GLY A 260 15.49 -10.19 -10.49
CA GLY A 260 16.22 -11.03 -11.45
C GLY A 260 17.62 -10.59 -11.88
N GLU A 261 18.21 -9.54 -11.29
CA GLU A 261 19.63 -9.17 -11.50
C GLU A 261 20.39 -8.95 -10.19
#